data_AF-B4VXB6-F1
#
_entry.id   AF-B4VXB6-F1
#
_cell.length_a   1.000
_cell.length_b   1.000
_cell.length_c   1.000
_cell.angle_alpha   90.00
_cell.angle_beta   90.00
_cell.angle_gamma   90.00
#
_symmetry.space_group_name_H-M   'P 1'
#
loop_
_entity.id
_entity.type
_entity.pdbx_description
1 polymer ?
#
loop_
_entity_poly.entity_id
_entity_poly.type
_entity_poly.pdbx_seq_one_letter_code
_entity_poly.pdbx_strand_id
1 'polypeptide(L)'
;MGVDMNDPRTTWPLNSYTVPGLSFDENVAGNPLHLLLIALAIIVFVFNKELRVKNNVIGYVLALIGGFLLLCWMLKIQPYQSRHHLSLFVLFSSFVGLVFNKSWNRHVLMILAVITLVASIPFMVNNKYRPIAAEQNIFNTSRNELYFANRKYLKEPYFATADFLKKQNCETIGLSLGGTAVPSGTYWEYPFWVLLQENNSKTIQVQHILHPDNRSNVKSKIYPHNNFNPCAIIAVRSSKEEPVKEMVVQSSTYVSAWSANSDQINVLIK
;
A
#
# COMPACT_ATOMS: atom_id res chain seq x y z
N MET A 1 7.62 -14.52 28.47
CA MET A 1 6.71 -15.34 27.64
C MET A 1 7.43 -16.31 26.69
N GLY A 2 8.76 -16.34 26.57
CA GLY A 2 9.51 -17.49 26.01
C GLY A 2 9.28 -17.86 24.54
N VAL A 3 8.46 -17.11 23.80
CA VAL A 3 8.19 -17.32 22.37
C VAL A 3 9.28 -16.67 21.54
N ASP A 4 9.70 -17.35 20.47
CA ASP A 4 10.66 -16.82 19.50
C ASP A 4 10.09 -15.58 18.77
N MET A 5 10.91 -14.54 18.60
CA MET A 5 10.48 -13.29 17.97
C MET A 5 10.13 -13.46 16.48
N ASN A 6 10.67 -14.49 15.84
CA ASN A 6 10.44 -14.86 14.44
C ASN A 6 9.50 -16.06 14.30
N ASP A 7 8.71 -16.40 15.33
CA ASP A 7 7.72 -17.48 15.25
C ASP A 7 6.75 -17.23 14.07
N PRO A 8 6.66 -18.13 13.07
CA PRO A 8 5.81 -17.97 11.90
C PRO A 8 4.31 -17.82 12.20
N ARG A 9 3.89 -18.17 13.43
CA ARG A 9 2.50 -17.99 13.91
C ARG A 9 2.19 -16.52 14.16
N THR A 10 3.15 -15.74 14.64
CA THR A 10 2.98 -14.33 15.02
C THR A 10 3.67 -13.35 14.08
N THR A 11 4.78 -13.76 13.45
CA THR A 11 5.60 -12.93 12.57
C THR A 11 5.47 -13.39 11.13
N TRP A 12 5.43 -12.43 10.19
CA TRP A 12 5.30 -12.73 8.78
C TRP A 12 6.54 -13.50 8.25
N PRO A 13 6.38 -14.69 7.65
CA PRO A 13 7.50 -15.63 7.41
C PRO A 13 8.67 -15.08 6.57
N LEU A 14 8.40 -14.10 5.70
CA LEU A 14 9.41 -13.50 4.82
C LEU A 14 10.28 -12.44 5.52
N ASN A 15 9.97 -12.06 6.76
CA ASN A 15 10.67 -10.99 7.46
C ASN A 15 11.10 -11.44 8.86
N SER A 16 12.31 -11.08 9.27
CA SER A 16 12.71 -11.14 10.67
C SER A 16 12.08 -9.98 11.44
N TYR A 17 11.74 -10.23 12.70
CA TYR A 17 11.37 -9.19 13.64
C TYR A 17 12.57 -8.25 13.82
N THR A 18 12.35 -6.97 13.55
CA THR A 18 13.32 -5.92 13.82
C THR A 18 12.58 -4.69 14.35
N VAL A 19 13.22 -3.97 15.28
CA VAL A 19 12.73 -2.66 15.72
C VAL A 19 13.43 -1.63 14.85
N PRO A 20 12.72 -0.99 13.90
CA PRO A 20 13.34 0.03 13.06
C PRO A 20 13.72 1.23 13.93
N GLY A 21 14.92 1.76 13.71
CA GLY A 21 15.34 3.04 14.29
C GLY A 21 14.62 4.23 13.66
N LEU A 22 15.10 5.44 13.94
CA LEU A 22 14.65 6.64 13.24
C LEU A 22 14.84 6.46 11.73
N SER A 23 13.76 6.63 10.97
CA SER A 23 13.77 6.43 9.52
C SER A 23 12.95 7.49 8.82
N PHE A 24 13.48 8.01 7.71
CA PHE A 24 12.78 8.91 6.78
C PHE A 24 12.05 8.13 5.66
N ASP A 25 12.04 6.80 5.75
CA ASP A 25 11.30 5.92 4.88
C ASP A 25 9.83 5.86 5.33
N GLU A 26 8.93 6.43 4.53
CA GLU A 26 7.49 6.50 4.81
C GLU A 26 6.81 5.12 5.00
N ASN A 27 7.50 4.02 4.68
CA ASN A 27 6.98 2.68 4.82
C ASN A 27 7.19 2.12 6.23
N VAL A 28 8.17 2.65 6.96
CA VAL A 28 8.59 2.13 8.28
C VAL A 28 8.75 3.24 9.33
N ALA A 29 8.66 4.51 8.95
CA ALA A 29 8.74 5.64 9.88
C ALA A 29 7.65 5.54 10.97
N GLY A 30 8.08 5.65 12.23
CA GLY A 30 7.22 5.70 13.40
C GLY A 30 6.91 7.14 13.83
N ASN A 31 5.95 7.30 14.75
CA ASN A 31 5.62 8.59 15.35
C ASN A 31 5.59 8.49 16.90
N PRO A 32 6.77 8.42 17.55
CA PRO A 32 6.85 8.28 19.01
C PRO A 32 6.27 9.50 19.74
N LEU A 33 6.39 10.70 19.17
CA LEU A 33 5.83 11.92 19.76
C LEU A 33 4.30 11.83 19.86
N HIS A 34 3.62 11.47 18.77
CA HIS A 34 2.16 11.32 18.80
C HIS A 34 1.74 10.17 19.74
N LEU A 35 2.48 9.06 19.77
CA LEU A 35 2.22 7.98 20.72
C LEU A 35 2.28 8.46 22.18
N LEU A 36 3.28 9.27 22.54
CA LEU A 36 3.40 9.86 23.88
C LEU A 36 2.23 10.79 24.20
N LEU A 37 1.80 11.62 23.24
CA LEU A 37 0.64 12.49 23.43
C LEU A 37 -0.66 11.69 23.62
N ILE A 38 -0.82 10.57 22.91
CA ILE A 38 -1.95 9.66 23.09
C ILE A 38 -1.93 9.04 24.49
N ALA A 39 -0.78 8.51 24.92
CA ALA A 39 -0.63 7.93 26.26
C ALA A 39 -0.93 8.96 27.35
N LEU A 40 -0.42 10.19 27.21
CA LEU A 40 -0.67 11.28 28.14
C LEU A 40 -2.14 11.70 28.14
N ALA A 41 -2.80 11.76 26.99
CA ALA A 41 -4.24 12.05 26.89
C ALA A 41 -5.07 10.97 27.60
N ILE A 42 -4.72 9.68 27.46
CA ILE A 42 -5.39 8.58 28.18
C ILE A 42 -5.21 8.76 29.69
N ILE A 43 -3.99 9.06 30.16
CA ILE A 43 -3.71 9.29 31.58
C ILE A 43 -4.55 10.45 32.12
N VAL A 44 -4.51 11.61 31.45
CA VAL A 44 -5.29 12.80 31.85
C VAL A 44 -6.79 12.50 31.85
N PHE A 45 -7.29 11.75 30.84
CA PHE A 45 -8.68 11.34 30.76
C PHE A 45 -9.12 10.45 31.93
N VAL A 46 -8.27 9.51 32.37
CA VAL A 46 -8.55 8.64 33.52
C VAL A 46 -8.67 9.44 34.82
N PHE A 47 -7.83 10.47 35.02
CA PHE A 47 -7.85 11.28 36.23
C PHE A 47 -8.89 12.42 36.20
N ASN A 48 -9.27 12.92 35.03
CA ASN A 48 -10.24 14.00 34.89
C ASN A 48 -11.68 13.48 34.93
N LYS A 49 -12.36 13.68 36.08
CA LYS A 49 -13.74 13.23 36.30
C LYS A 49 -14.74 13.85 35.33
N GLU A 50 -14.60 15.14 34.98
CA GLU A 50 -15.56 15.84 34.12
C GLU A 50 -15.62 15.26 32.70
N LEU A 51 -14.48 14.78 32.19
CA LEU A 51 -14.39 14.12 30.89
C LEU A 51 -15.07 12.74 30.90
N ARG A 52 -15.09 12.07 32.04
CA ARG A 52 -15.70 10.74 32.21
C ARG A 52 -17.21 10.77 32.44
N VAL A 53 -17.78 11.92 32.80
CA VAL A 53 -19.26 12.06 32.92
C VAL A 53 -19.95 11.93 31.55
N LYS A 54 -19.24 12.21 30.45
CA LYS A 54 -19.79 12.11 29.10
C LYS A 54 -19.60 10.70 28.52
N ASN A 55 -20.66 9.88 28.56
CA ASN A 55 -20.67 8.51 28.03
C ASN A 55 -20.14 8.40 26.59
N ASN A 56 -20.38 9.41 25.74
CA ASN A 56 -19.91 9.42 24.35
C ASN A 56 -18.38 9.39 24.23
N VAL A 57 -17.66 10.04 25.15
CA VAL A 57 -16.18 10.08 25.11
C VAL A 57 -15.62 8.73 25.53
N ILE A 58 -16.21 8.10 26.54
CA ILE A 58 -15.84 6.74 26.97
C ILE A 58 -16.08 5.75 25.82
N GLY A 59 -17.26 5.78 25.21
CA GLY A 59 -17.60 4.91 24.08
C GLY A 59 -16.63 5.07 22.92
N TYR A 60 -16.26 6.31 22.58
CA TYR A 60 -15.27 6.59 21.55
C TYR A 60 -13.89 6.00 21.87
N VAL A 61 -13.36 6.23 23.08
CA VAL A 61 -12.05 5.71 23.50
C VAL A 61 -12.05 4.18 23.53
N LEU A 62 -13.12 3.56 24.04
CA LEU A 62 -13.26 2.11 24.04
C LEU A 62 -13.29 1.55 22.60
N ALA A 63 -13.95 2.24 21.67
CA ALA A 63 -13.94 1.85 20.27
C ALA A 63 -12.53 1.95 19.65
N LEU A 64 -11.75 2.99 19.98
CA LEU A 64 -10.38 3.13 19.50
C LEU A 64 -9.44 2.05 20.07
N ILE A 65 -9.54 1.77 21.37
CA ILE A 65 -8.77 0.70 22.02
C ILE A 65 -9.18 -0.67 21.45
N GLY A 66 -10.47 -0.91 21.29
CA GLY A 66 -11.00 -2.12 20.65
C GLY A 66 -10.49 -2.28 19.22
N GLY A 67 -10.51 -1.22 18.42
CA GLY A 67 -9.96 -1.22 17.07
C GLY A 67 -8.46 -1.53 17.02
N PHE A 68 -7.69 -0.98 17.96
CA PHE A 68 -6.26 -1.30 18.12
C PHE A 68 -6.04 -2.78 18.45
N LEU A 69 -6.78 -3.33 19.42
CA LEU A 69 -6.67 -4.74 19.81
C LEU A 69 -7.09 -5.68 18.67
N LEU A 70 -8.15 -5.33 17.93
CA LEU A 70 -8.58 -6.08 16.75
C LEU A 70 -7.52 -6.07 15.65
N LEU A 71 -6.87 -4.93 15.39
CA LEU A 71 -5.74 -4.86 14.45
C LEU A 71 -4.56 -5.73 14.90
N CYS A 72 -4.20 -5.66 16.18
CA CYS A 72 -3.14 -6.49 16.77
C CYS A 72 -3.48 -7.99 16.72
N TRP A 73 -4.76 -8.36 16.80
CA TRP A 73 -5.20 -9.75 16.71
C TRP A 73 -5.23 -10.24 15.26
N MET A 74 -5.68 -9.40 14.33
CA MET A 74 -5.87 -9.78 12.93
C MET A 74 -4.57 -9.83 12.14
N LEU A 75 -3.62 -8.93 12.42
CA LEU A 75 -2.40 -8.75 11.62
C LEU A 75 -1.19 -9.38 12.29
N LYS A 76 -0.49 -10.24 11.55
CA LYS A 76 0.85 -10.71 11.94
C LYS A 76 1.85 -9.56 11.91
N ILE A 77 2.90 -9.67 12.73
CA ILE A 77 3.98 -8.69 12.80
C ILE A 77 4.72 -8.65 11.46
N GLN A 78 4.88 -7.44 10.91
CA GLN A 78 5.59 -7.17 9.67
C GLN A 78 6.27 -5.79 9.72
N PRO A 79 7.33 -5.54 8.92
CA PRO A 79 8.08 -4.28 8.96
C PRO A 79 7.25 -3.03 8.66
N TYR A 80 6.23 -3.16 7.81
CA TYR A 80 5.41 -2.03 7.33
C TYR A 80 4.18 -1.76 8.21
N GLN A 81 4.17 -2.26 9.45
CA GLN A 81 3.02 -2.20 10.34
C GLN A 81 2.64 -0.77 10.75
N SER A 82 3.60 0.18 10.73
CA SER A 82 3.36 1.59 11.05
C SER A 82 2.22 2.20 10.24
N ARG A 83 2.07 1.78 8.97
CA ARG A 83 0.99 2.24 8.07
C ARG A 83 -0.39 1.83 8.53
N HIS A 84 -0.54 0.65 9.13
CA HIS A 84 -1.84 0.16 9.61
C HIS A 84 -2.29 0.88 10.88
N HIS A 85 -1.35 1.36 11.69
CA HIS A 85 -1.65 2.15 12.88
C HIS A 85 -1.95 3.62 12.56
N LEU A 86 -1.59 4.11 11.37
CA LEU A 86 -1.75 5.52 11.00
C LEU A 86 -3.21 5.98 11.11
N SER A 87 -4.16 5.18 10.62
CA SER A 87 -5.59 5.49 10.71
C SER A 87 -6.05 5.66 12.16
N LEU A 88 -5.58 4.80 13.07
CA LEU A 88 -5.88 4.93 14.49
C LEU A 88 -5.23 6.17 15.11
N PHE A 89 -3.98 6.49 14.74
CA PHE A 89 -3.32 7.71 15.21
C PHE A 89 -4.11 8.96 14.82
N VAL A 90 -4.62 9.02 13.59
CA VAL A 90 -5.49 10.13 13.14
C VAL A 90 -6.79 10.18 13.96
N LEU A 91 -7.41 9.04 14.26
CA LEU A 91 -8.61 9.05 15.10
C LEU A 91 -8.31 9.42 16.55
N PHE A 92 -7.15 9.04 17.08
CA PHE A 92 -6.72 9.45 18.41
C PHE A 92 -6.37 10.95 18.49
N SER A 93 -6.00 11.61 17.40
CA SER A 93 -5.66 13.03 17.45
C SER A 93 -6.84 13.92 17.86
N SER A 94 -8.07 13.55 17.47
CA SER A 94 -9.29 14.24 17.91
C SER A 94 -9.53 14.07 19.41
N PHE A 95 -9.28 12.87 19.94
CA PHE A 95 -9.35 12.60 21.37
C PHE A 95 -8.29 13.38 22.15
N VAL A 96 -7.03 13.38 21.69
CA VAL A 96 -5.94 14.15 22.28
C VAL A 96 -6.30 15.63 22.35
N GLY A 97 -6.78 16.20 21.24
CA GLY A 97 -7.22 17.60 21.18
C GLY A 97 -8.34 17.91 22.17
N LEU A 98 -9.34 17.04 22.28
CA LEU A 98 -10.45 17.20 23.22
C LEU A 98 -9.98 17.21 24.69
N VAL A 99 -9.15 16.23 25.08
CA VAL A 99 -8.70 16.06 26.47
C VAL A 99 -7.82 17.24 26.89
N PHE A 100 -6.86 17.62 26.05
CA PHE A 100 -5.93 18.68 26.35
C PHE A 100 -6.60 20.05 26.35
N ASN A 101 -7.53 20.32 25.44
CA ASN A 101 -8.29 21.58 25.43
C ASN A 101 -9.09 21.81 26.71
N LYS A 102 -9.58 20.74 27.35
CA LYS A 102 -10.30 20.86 28.63
C LYS A 102 -9.39 20.92 29.85
N SER A 103 -8.20 20.34 29.76
CA SER A 103 -7.35 20.11 30.95
C SER A 103 -6.19 21.10 31.05
N TRP A 104 -5.78 21.71 29.94
CA TRP A 104 -4.61 22.59 29.88
C TRP A 104 -4.94 23.97 29.29
N ASN A 105 -4.11 24.95 29.64
CA ASN A 105 -4.21 26.32 29.13
C ASN A 105 -3.81 26.40 27.64
N ARG A 106 -4.48 27.28 26.87
CA ARG A 106 -4.16 27.62 25.48
C ARG A 106 -2.67 27.79 25.17
N HIS A 107 -1.87 28.35 26.08
CA HIS A 107 -0.44 28.57 25.83
C HIS A 107 0.33 27.25 25.74
N VAL A 108 0.02 26.28 26.61
CA VAL A 108 0.62 24.94 26.55
C VAL A 108 0.21 24.23 25.25
N LEU A 109 -1.06 24.35 24.86
CA LEU A 109 -1.57 23.76 23.63
C LEU A 109 -0.88 24.34 22.39
N MET A 110 -0.69 25.66 22.33
CA MET A 110 0.02 26.31 21.24
C MET A 110 1.47 25.83 21.15
N ILE A 111 2.17 25.73 22.29
CA ILE A 111 3.55 25.24 22.31
C ILE A 111 3.61 23.80 21.81
N LEU A 112 2.72 22.92 22.28
CA LEU A 112 2.66 21.53 21.82
C LEU A 112 2.35 21.43 20.32
N ALA A 113 1.44 22.25 19.81
CA ALA A 113 1.13 22.31 18.38
C ALA A 113 2.33 22.77 17.54
N VAL A 114 3.09 23.76 18.02
CA VAL A 114 4.32 24.21 17.36
C VAL A 114 5.38 23.10 17.40
N ILE A 115 5.56 22.43 18.54
CA ILE A 115 6.52 21.32 18.67
C ILE A 115 6.18 20.19 17.70
N THR A 116 4.91 19.75 17.64
CA THR A 116 4.51 18.67 16.74
C THR A 116 4.66 19.06 15.27
N LEU A 117 4.35 20.31 14.92
CA LEU A 117 4.54 20.83 13.57
C LEU A 117 6.02 20.85 13.20
N VAL A 118 6.88 21.46 14.02
CA VAL A 118 8.33 21.53 13.79
C VAL A 118 8.95 20.14 13.74
N ALA A 119 8.54 19.22 14.61
CA ALA A 119 9.03 17.84 14.62
C ALA A 119 8.65 17.05 13.35
N SER A 120 7.58 17.44 12.65
CA SER A 120 7.15 16.80 11.40
C SER A 120 7.93 17.26 10.16
N ILE A 121 8.52 18.46 10.20
CA ILE A 121 9.22 19.07 9.06
C ILE A 121 10.34 18.17 8.51
N PRO A 122 11.25 17.59 9.32
CA PRO A 122 12.34 16.76 8.78
C PRO A 122 11.83 15.54 8.02
N PHE A 123 10.76 14.90 8.50
CA PHE A 123 10.16 13.73 7.86
C PHE A 123 9.46 14.08 6.55
N MET A 124 8.89 15.28 6.45
CA MET A 124 8.27 15.78 5.23
C MET A 124 9.32 16.21 4.19
N VAL A 125 10.32 16.99 4.62
CA VAL A 125 11.30 17.59 3.70
C VAL A 125 12.28 16.56 3.18
N ASN A 126 12.78 15.68 4.05
CA ASN A 126 13.81 14.68 3.75
C ASN A 126 13.22 13.27 3.58
N ASN A 127 11.96 13.15 3.18
CA ASN A 127 11.34 11.85 2.89
C ASN A 127 12.19 11.09 1.86
N LYS A 128 12.49 9.81 2.13
CA LYS A 128 13.37 8.98 1.31
C LYS A 128 12.90 8.80 -0.13
N TYR A 129 11.59 8.71 -0.38
CA TYR A 129 11.03 8.45 -1.71
C TYR A 129 10.40 9.68 -2.35
N ARG A 130 9.93 10.63 -1.56
CA ARG A 130 9.18 11.81 -2.01
C ARG A 130 9.73 13.08 -1.34
N PRO A 131 11.03 13.40 -1.51
CA PRO A 131 11.63 14.57 -0.88
C PRO A 131 11.04 15.86 -1.46
N ILE A 132 11.08 16.93 -0.67
CA ILE A 132 10.72 18.28 -1.11
C ILE A 132 11.98 19.08 -1.48
N ALA A 133 13.05 18.96 -0.70
CA ALA A 133 14.27 19.76 -0.85
C ALA A 133 15.36 19.10 -1.70
N ALA A 134 15.06 18.00 -2.40
CA ALA A 134 16.02 17.35 -3.29
C ALA A 134 15.96 17.92 -4.71
N GLU A 135 17.02 17.70 -5.50
CA GLU A 135 17.09 18.09 -6.92
C GLU A 135 15.92 17.51 -7.72
N GLN A 136 15.62 16.22 -7.53
CA GLN A 136 14.38 15.60 -7.98
C GLN A 136 13.42 15.49 -6.79
N ASN A 137 12.29 16.17 -6.89
CA ASN A 137 11.29 16.30 -5.84
C ASN A 137 9.87 16.14 -6.38
N ILE A 138 8.90 16.20 -5.48
CA ILE A 138 7.47 16.02 -5.83
C ILE A 138 6.90 17.11 -6.74
N PHE A 139 7.55 18.27 -6.86
CA PHE A 139 7.06 19.41 -7.64
C PHE A 139 7.60 19.42 -9.08
N ASN A 140 8.77 18.81 -9.32
CA ASN A 140 9.40 18.76 -10.63
C ASN A 140 9.41 17.35 -11.28
N THR A 141 8.95 16.34 -10.55
CA THR A 141 8.81 14.97 -11.08
C THR A 141 7.36 14.71 -11.49
N SER A 142 7.15 14.11 -12.67
CA SER A 142 5.79 13.83 -13.13
C SER A 142 5.09 12.80 -12.24
N ARG A 143 3.75 12.85 -12.18
CA ARG A 143 2.96 11.91 -11.36
C ARG A 143 3.24 10.44 -11.73
N ASN A 144 3.39 10.15 -13.02
CA ASN A 144 3.64 8.79 -13.49
C ASN A 144 5.01 8.28 -13.04
N GLU A 145 6.02 9.15 -13.02
CA GLU A 145 7.35 8.83 -12.52
C GLU A 145 7.36 8.61 -11.01
N LEU A 146 6.61 9.41 -10.25
CA LEU A 146 6.50 9.29 -8.80
C LEU A 146 5.94 7.93 -8.34
N TYR A 147 5.19 7.20 -9.17
CA TYR A 147 4.77 5.83 -8.85
C TYR A 147 5.96 4.88 -8.72
N PHE A 148 7.04 5.13 -9.47
CA PHE A 148 8.24 4.29 -9.51
C PHE A 148 9.36 4.80 -8.60
N ALA A 149 9.12 5.80 -7.76
CA ALA A 149 10.15 6.39 -6.89
C ALA A 149 10.88 5.36 -6.01
N ASN A 150 10.14 4.37 -5.47
CA ASN A 150 10.69 3.27 -4.67
C ASN A 150 11.21 2.10 -5.54
N ARG A 151 10.80 1.98 -6.80
CA ARG A 151 11.16 0.87 -7.70
C ARG A 151 11.54 1.39 -9.08
N LYS A 152 12.60 2.22 -9.14
CA LYS A 152 13.00 2.94 -10.36
C LYS A 152 13.24 2.01 -11.56
N TYR A 153 13.78 0.82 -11.31
CA TYR A 153 14.05 -0.20 -12.33
C TYR A 153 12.79 -0.72 -13.05
N LEU A 154 11.58 -0.52 -12.47
CA LEU A 154 10.32 -0.90 -13.10
C LEU A 154 9.75 0.20 -14.01
N LYS A 155 10.29 1.42 -14.00
CA LYS A 155 9.73 2.54 -14.79
C LYS A 155 9.70 2.20 -16.29
N GLU A 156 10.88 2.03 -16.89
CA GLU A 156 11.01 1.75 -18.33
C GLU A 156 10.15 0.58 -18.83
N PRO A 157 10.19 -0.63 -18.22
CA PRO A 157 9.41 -1.74 -18.73
C PRO A 157 7.90 -1.49 -18.66
N TYR A 158 7.40 -0.78 -17.65
CA TYR A 158 5.97 -0.45 -17.54
C TYR A 158 5.52 0.58 -18.58
N PHE A 159 6.32 1.64 -18.79
CA PHE A 159 6.03 2.64 -19.82
C PHE A 159 6.05 2.01 -21.22
N ALA A 160 7.09 1.23 -21.54
CA ALA A 160 7.21 0.57 -22.83
C ALA A 160 6.07 -0.43 -23.10
N THR A 161 5.62 -1.16 -22.06
CA THR A 161 4.46 -2.06 -22.14
C THR A 161 3.18 -1.28 -22.47
N ALA A 162 2.94 -0.17 -21.76
CA ALA A 162 1.75 0.65 -21.98
C ALA A 162 1.76 1.30 -23.37
N ASP A 163 2.91 1.81 -23.83
CA ASP A 163 3.07 2.41 -25.15
C ASP A 163 2.87 1.39 -26.28
N PHE A 164 3.35 0.15 -26.09
CA PHE A 164 3.08 -0.94 -27.01
C PHE A 164 1.58 -1.23 -27.11
N LEU A 165 0.88 -1.37 -25.99
CA LEU A 165 -0.54 -1.70 -25.95
C LEU A 165 -1.44 -0.58 -26.50
N LYS A 166 -1.10 0.69 -26.26
CA LYS A 166 -1.83 1.84 -26.82
C LYS A 166 -1.84 1.81 -28.36
N LYS A 167 -0.77 1.31 -28.99
CA LYS A 167 -0.69 1.17 -30.46
C LYS A 167 -1.59 0.05 -31.01
N GLN A 168 -1.98 -0.92 -30.18
CA GLN A 168 -2.80 -2.06 -30.59
C GLN A 168 -4.31 -1.78 -30.55
N ASN A 169 -4.75 -0.59 -30.13
CA ASN A 169 -6.17 -0.25 -29.93
C ASN A 169 -6.95 -1.29 -29.09
N CYS A 170 -6.27 -1.91 -28.12
CA CYS A 170 -6.81 -2.99 -27.31
C CYS A 170 -7.55 -2.42 -26.08
N GLU A 171 -8.84 -2.70 -25.96
CA GLU A 171 -9.70 -2.20 -24.87
C GLU A 171 -9.84 -3.20 -23.72
N THR A 172 -9.63 -4.49 -23.96
CA THR A 172 -9.77 -5.55 -22.96
C THR A 172 -8.43 -6.23 -22.70
N ILE A 173 -7.84 -6.00 -21.52
CA ILE A 173 -6.49 -6.45 -21.17
C ILE A 173 -6.56 -7.45 -20.02
N GLY A 174 -5.97 -8.63 -20.24
CA GLY A 174 -5.77 -9.63 -19.21
C GLY A 174 -4.49 -9.34 -18.42
N LEU A 175 -4.52 -9.51 -17.09
CA LEU A 175 -3.33 -9.43 -16.25
C LEU A 175 -2.99 -10.79 -15.64
N SER A 176 -1.83 -11.33 -16.00
CA SER A 176 -1.27 -12.53 -15.39
C SER A 176 -0.08 -12.14 -14.52
N LEU A 177 -0.30 -12.02 -13.20
CA LEU A 177 0.71 -11.56 -12.25
C LEU A 177 1.30 -12.74 -11.46
N GLY A 178 2.55 -13.08 -11.75
CA GLY A 178 3.25 -14.23 -11.16
C GLY A 178 2.87 -15.56 -11.78
N GLY A 179 3.73 -16.56 -11.57
CA GLY A 179 3.55 -17.94 -12.02
C GLY A 179 2.96 -18.86 -10.96
N THR A 180 2.80 -18.41 -9.72
CA THR A 180 2.35 -19.25 -8.61
C THR A 180 0.88 -19.08 -8.26
N ALA A 181 0.27 -20.10 -7.67
CA ALA A 181 -1.12 -20.07 -7.20
C ALA A 181 -1.40 -18.96 -6.16
N VAL A 182 -0.39 -18.62 -5.36
CA VAL A 182 -0.46 -17.59 -4.32
C VAL A 182 0.04 -16.26 -4.89
N PRO A 183 -0.78 -15.19 -4.86
CA PRO A 183 -0.35 -13.87 -5.29
C PRO A 183 0.79 -13.35 -4.39
N SER A 184 1.83 -12.80 -5.01
CA SER A 184 2.91 -12.12 -4.31
C SER A 184 2.79 -10.60 -4.48
N GLY A 185 3.09 -9.83 -3.44
CA GLY A 185 3.17 -8.36 -3.50
C GLY A 185 4.36 -7.82 -4.32
N THR A 186 5.12 -8.70 -4.95
CA THR A 186 6.19 -8.35 -5.88
C THR A 186 5.65 -7.77 -7.18
N TYR A 187 4.52 -8.27 -7.68
CA TYR A 187 3.96 -7.88 -8.98
C TYR A 187 3.05 -6.67 -8.82
N TRP A 188 3.26 -5.64 -9.64
CA TRP A 188 2.54 -4.36 -9.53
C TRP A 188 1.53 -4.19 -10.65
N GLU A 189 0.27 -4.06 -10.26
CA GLU A 189 -0.84 -3.86 -11.19
C GLU A 189 -1.13 -2.37 -11.42
N TYR A 190 -1.23 -1.59 -10.34
CA TYR A 190 -1.76 -0.24 -10.36
C TYR A 190 -1.10 0.71 -11.38
N PRO A 191 0.24 0.71 -11.59
CA PRO A 191 0.83 1.57 -12.61
C PRO A 191 0.34 1.28 -14.03
N PHE A 192 -0.02 0.03 -14.36
CA PHE A 192 -0.61 -0.27 -15.66
C PHE A 192 -1.96 0.44 -15.83
N TRP A 193 -2.82 0.46 -14.80
CA TRP A 193 -4.12 1.12 -14.89
C TRP A 193 -3.98 2.60 -15.24
N VAL A 194 -3.04 3.28 -14.59
CA VAL A 194 -2.78 4.71 -14.82
C VAL A 194 -2.18 4.92 -16.21
N LEU A 195 -1.11 4.20 -16.54
CA LEU A 195 -0.37 4.40 -17.78
C LEU A 195 -1.21 4.04 -19.00
N LEU A 196 -2.03 2.99 -18.95
CA LEU A 196 -2.89 2.58 -20.06
C LEU A 196 -4.04 3.56 -20.31
N GLN A 197 -4.59 4.17 -19.26
CA GLN A 197 -5.68 5.14 -19.37
C GLN A 197 -5.19 6.55 -19.77
N GLU A 198 -3.92 6.85 -19.56
CA GLU A 198 -3.33 8.15 -19.90
C GLU A 198 -3.47 8.48 -21.39
N ASN A 199 -4.08 9.63 -21.69
CA ASN A 199 -4.34 10.13 -23.04
C ASN A 199 -5.16 9.16 -23.91
N ASN A 200 -5.89 8.24 -23.29
CA ASN A 200 -6.79 7.32 -23.98
C ASN A 200 -8.23 7.82 -23.87
N SER A 201 -8.88 7.98 -25.02
CA SER A 201 -10.30 8.38 -25.09
C SER A 201 -11.25 7.24 -24.75
N LYS A 202 -10.76 5.99 -24.74
CA LYS A 202 -11.54 4.79 -24.45
C LYS A 202 -11.28 4.28 -23.04
N THR A 203 -12.31 3.68 -22.44
CA THR A 203 -12.19 3.00 -21.15
C THR A 203 -11.55 1.64 -21.36
N ILE A 204 -10.39 1.41 -20.74
CA ILE A 204 -9.74 0.10 -20.78
C ILE A 204 -10.30 -0.78 -19.66
N GLN A 205 -10.81 -1.95 -20.03
CA GLN A 205 -11.20 -2.99 -19.10
C GLN A 205 -10.01 -3.90 -18.80
N VAL A 206 -9.66 -3.99 -17.52
CA VAL A 206 -8.57 -4.84 -17.04
C VAL A 206 -9.15 -5.94 -16.16
N GLN A 207 -8.83 -7.21 -16.43
CA GLN A 207 -9.20 -8.33 -15.55
C GLN A 207 -8.03 -9.28 -15.32
N HIS A 208 -8.02 -9.94 -14.16
CA HIS A 208 -6.99 -10.91 -13.81
C HIS A 208 -7.21 -12.24 -14.53
N ILE A 209 -6.13 -12.80 -15.05
CA ILE A 209 -6.03 -14.18 -15.49
C ILE A 209 -5.31 -14.94 -14.38
N LEU A 210 -6.10 -15.59 -13.55
CA LEU A 210 -5.63 -16.28 -12.36
C LEU A 210 -5.03 -17.64 -12.72
N HIS A 211 -4.01 -18.05 -11.96
CA HIS A 211 -3.46 -19.39 -12.04
C HIS A 211 -4.56 -20.45 -11.77
N PRO A 212 -4.58 -21.60 -12.47
CA PRO A 212 -5.59 -22.65 -12.29
C PRO A 212 -5.80 -23.07 -10.83
N ASP A 213 -4.71 -23.25 -10.08
CA ASP A 213 -4.72 -23.66 -8.67
C ASP A 213 -5.09 -22.53 -7.69
N ASN A 214 -5.29 -21.30 -8.17
CA ASN A 214 -5.76 -20.22 -7.32
C ASN A 214 -7.23 -20.49 -6.92
N ARG A 215 -7.53 -20.52 -5.62
CA ARG A 215 -8.89 -20.80 -5.12
C ARG A 215 -9.96 -19.88 -5.68
N SER A 216 -9.62 -18.61 -5.94
CA SER A 216 -10.55 -17.62 -6.48
C SER A 216 -10.76 -17.77 -7.99
N ASN A 217 -9.96 -18.60 -8.68
CA ASN A 217 -10.12 -18.83 -10.11
C ASN A 217 -11.47 -19.49 -10.46
N VAL A 218 -12.16 -20.13 -9.51
CA VAL A 218 -13.53 -20.60 -9.73
C VAL A 218 -14.46 -19.47 -10.19
N LYS A 219 -14.21 -18.22 -9.74
CA LYS A 219 -14.99 -17.04 -10.15
C LYS A 219 -14.81 -16.67 -11.62
N SER A 220 -13.69 -17.04 -12.27
CA SER A 220 -13.49 -16.77 -13.70
C SER A 220 -14.46 -17.56 -14.58
N LYS A 221 -15.11 -18.60 -14.03
CA LYS A 221 -16.12 -19.43 -14.73
C LYS A 221 -17.56 -18.98 -14.49
N ILE A 222 -17.78 -17.93 -13.68
CA ILE A 222 -19.12 -17.48 -13.26
C ILE A 222 -19.34 -16.03 -13.73
N TYR A 223 -20.59 -15.67 -14.05
CA TYR A 223 -20.98 -14.28 -14.37
C TYR A 223 -20.56 -13.31 -13.24
N PRO A 224 -20.00 -12.13 -13.55
CA PRO A 224 -19.82 -11.53 -14.89
C PRO A 224 -18.48 -11.87 -15.57
N HIS A 225 -17.65 -12.74 -14.99
CA HIS A 225 -16.28 -12.99 -15.44
C HIS A 225 -16.14 -14.13 -16.46
N ASN A 226 -17.17 -14.96 -16.61
CA ASN A 226 -17.17 -16.12 -17.52
C ASN A 226 -16.98 -15.77 -19.00
N ASN A 227 -17.29 -14.54 -19.41
CA ASN A 227 -17.19 -14.09 -20.81
C ASN A 227 -16.01 -13.13 -21.05
N PHE A 228 -14.98 -13.16 -20.21
CA PHE A 228 -13.82 -12.30 -20.38
C PHE A 228 -12.91 -12.79 -21.53
N ASN A 229 -12.84 -12.00 -22.61
CA ASN A 229 -12.06 -12.31 -23.80
C ASN A 229 -11.09 -11.16 -24.13
N PRO A 230 -9.88 -11.15 -23.53
CA PRO A 230 -8.94 -10.06 -23.75
C PRO A 230 -8.40 -10.04 -25.18
N CYS A 231 -8.04 -8.86 -25.69
CA CYS A 231 -7.26 -8.72 -26.92
C CYS A 231 -5.76 -8.91 -26.68
N ALA A 232 -5.30 -8.58 -25.47
CA ALA A 232 -3.90 -8.77 -25.07
C ALA A 232 -3.80 -9.16 -23.60
N ILE A 233 -2.72 -9.84 -23.24
CA ILE A 233 -2.41 -10.25 -21.87
C ILE A 233 -1.06 -9.67 -21.48
N ILE A 234 -1.02 -8.93 -20.38
CA ILE A 234 0.22 -8.54 -19.71
C ILE A 234 0.58 -9.65 -18.72
N ALA A 235 1.65 -10.37 -19.00
CA ALA A 235 2.21 -11.37 -18.10
C ALA A 235 3.44 -10.81 -17.39
N VAL A 236 3.38 -10.72 -16.06
CA VAL A 236 4.50 -10.26 -15.23
C VAL A 236 5.09 -11.43 -14.47
N ARG A 237 6.40 -11.62 -14.55
CA ARG A 237 7.17 -12.68 -13.89
C ARG A 237 8.35 -12.09 -13.13
N SER A 238 8.75 -12.77 -12.07
CA SER A 238 9.98 -12.44 -11.33
C SER A 238 11.19 -12.93 -12.12
N SER A 239 12.39 -12.43 -11.80
CA SER A 239 13.63 -12.91 -12.42
C SER A 239 13.93 -14.39 -12.17
N LYS A 240 13.20 -15.05 -11.26
CA LYS A 240 13.35 -16.47 -10.93
C LYS A 240 12.34 -17.36 -11.67
N GLU A 241 11.35 -16.75 -12.32
CA GLU A 241 10.31 -17.45 -13.07
C GLU A 241 10.62 -17.37 -14.56
N GLU A 242 10.27 -18.42 -15.31
CA GLU A 242 10.43 -18.40 -16.76
C GLU A 242 9.49 -17.38 -17.41
N PRO A 243 9.93 -16.68 -18.47
CA PRO A 243 9.09 -15.76 -19.22
C PRO A 243 7.96 -16.52 -19.92
N VAL A 244 6.81 -15.86 -20.05
CA VAL A 244 5.63 -16.48 -20.67
C VAL A 244 5.68 -16.28 -22.19
N LYS A 245 5.92 -17.36 -22.92
CA LYS A 245 5.93 -17.34 -24.39
C LYS A 245 4.54 -17.56 -24.99
N GLU A 246 3.74 -18.39 -24.34
CA GLU A 246 2.41 -18.77 -24.78
C GLU A 246 1.50 -18.95 -23.55
N MET A 247 0.24 -18.59 -23.70
CA MET A 247 -0.79 -18.83 -22.68
C MET A 247 -2.12 -19.18 -23.35
N VAL A 248 -2.78 -20.22 -22.85
CA VAL A 248 -4.14 -20.57 -23.26
C VAL A 248 -5.11 -20.03 -22.22
N VAL A 249 -6.02 -19.16 -22.65
CA VAL A 249 -7.10 -18.63 -21.81
C VAL A 249 -8.43 -18.99 -22.45
N GLN A 250 -9.24 -19.76 -21.72
CA GLN A 250 -10.44 -20.41 -22.23
C GLN A 250 -10.12 -21.31 -23.45
N SER A 251 -10.42 -20.84 -24.66
CA SER A 251 -10.18 -21.53 -25.94
C SER A 251 -9.30 -20.74 -26.90
N SER A 252 -8.77 -19.60 -26.47
CA SER A 252 -7.87 -18.77 -27.28
C SER A 252 -6.42 -18.97 -26.83
N THR A 253 -5.54 -19.21 -27.78
CA THR A 253 -4.09 -19.21 -27.58
C THR A 253 -3.57 -17.79 -27.76
N TYR A 254 -2.71 -17.35 -26.85
CA TYR A 254 -2.03 -16.05 -26.91
C TYR A 254 -0.53 -16.28 -26.94
N VAL A 255 0.16 -15.64 -27.88
CA VAL A 255 1.60 -15.79 -28.10
C VAL A 255 2.30 -14.46 -27.83
N SER A 256 3.52 -14.51 -27.30
CA SER A 256 4.32 -13.33 -26.97
C SER A 256 4.61 -12.51 -28.22
N ALA A 257 3.98 -11.33 -28.28
CA ALA A 257 4.19 -10.36 -29.35
C ALA A 257 5.26 -9.31 -28.98
N TRP A 258 5.50 -9.10 -27.68
CA TRP A 258 6.47 -8.15 -27.18
C TRP A 258 6.96 -8.54 -25.78
N SER A 259 8.23 -8.26 -25.48
CA SER A 259 8.78 -8.35 -24.12
C SER A 259 9.60 -7.10 -23.79
N ALA A 260 9.58 -6.72 -22.52
CA ALA A 260 10.49 -5.68 -22.03
C ALA A 260 11.92 -6.22 -21.92
N ASN A 261 12.94 -5.36 -22.01
CA ASN A 261 14.37 -5.74 -21.97
C ASN A 261 14.83 -6.59 -20.77
N SER A 262 14.02 -6.73 -19.71
CA SER A 262 14.30 -7.63 -18.59
C SER A 262 13.60 -9.00 -18.70
N ASP A 263 12.84 -9.26 -19.77
CA ASP A 263 11.93 -10.40 -19.99
C ASP A 263 10.98 -10.70 -18.82
N GLN A 264 10.81 -9.75 -17.90
CA GLN A 264 9.92 -9.87 -16.75
C GLN A 264 8.48 -9.48 -17.09
N ILE A 265 8.27 -8.76 -18.19
CA ILE A 265 6.96 -8.34 -18.66
C ILE A 265 6.82 -8.74 -20.12
N ASN A 266 5.90 -9.66 -20.40
CA ASN A 266 5.52 -10.08 -21.73
C ASN A 266 4.12 -9.56 -22.05
N VAL A 267 3.92 -9.15 -23.30
CA VAL A 267 2.60 -8.88 -23.85
C VAL A 267 2.27 -9.99 -24.84
N LEU A 268 1.25 -10.77 -24.51
CA LEU A 268 0.74 -11.85 -25.36
C LEU A 268 -0.48 -11.36 -26.14
N ILE A 269 -0.57 -11.66 -27.43
CA ILE A 269 -1.69 -11.32 -28.31
C ILE A 269 -2.19 -12.62 -28.96
N LYS A 270 -3.46 -12.65 -29.37
CA LYS A 270 -4.06 -13.77 -30.12
C LYS A 270 -3.44 -13.95 -31.50
#